data_AF-A0A1C2AVY6-F1
#
_entry.id   AF-A0A1C2AVY6-F1
#
_cell.length_a   1.000
_cell.length_b   1.000
_cell.length_c   1.000
_cell.angle_alpha   90.00
_cell.angle_beta   90.00
_cell.angle_gamma   90.00
#
_symmetry.space_group_name_H-M   'P 1'
#
loop_
_entity.id
_entity.type
_entity.pdbx_description
1 polymer ?
#
loop_
_entity_poly.entity_id
_entity_poly.type
_entity_poly.pdbx_seq_one_letter_code
_entity_poly.pdbx_strand_id
1 'polypeptide(L)'
;MEWEKPLLDFYEKNKNFILPESRRNEVISFVKSGLKDLSVSRKTFSWGVKVPSDENHVVYVWLDALTNYLSSLKYPDENNELYKNFWPADLHIIGKDILRFHAIYWPAFLLAAKIEPPKRVYGHGWILSGDEKMSKSKGNILDPLEIINVYGLDPLRYYL
;
A
#
# COMPACT_ATOMS: atom_id res chain seq x y z
N MET A 1 21.16 5.71 4.83
CA MET A 1 20.85 4.84 3.66
C MET A 1 20.44 5.69 2.46
N GLU A 2 20.59 5.23 1.20
CA GLU A 2 20.31 6.04 -0.01
C GLU A 2 18.90 6.64 -0.04
N TRP A 3 17.90 5.97 0.55
CA TRP A 3 16.49 6.37 0.46
C TRP A 3 15.94 7.19 1.64
N GLU A 4 16.66 7.32 2.75
CA GLU A 4 16.17 8.08 3.91
C GLU A 4 15.95 9.56 3.57
N LYS A 5 16.99 10.22 3.04
CA LYS A 5 16.93 11.64 2.70
C LYS A 5 15.92 11.93 1.58
N PRO A 6 15.92 11.23 0.44
CA PRO A 6 14.92 11.44 -0.60
C PRO A 6 13.47 11.32 -0.11
N LEU A 7 13.19 10.34 0.76
CA LEU A 7 11.85 10.17 1.32
C LEU A 7 11.48 11.30 2.28
N LEU A 8 12.40 11.72 3.17
CA LEU A 8 12.15 12.83 4.08
C LEU A 8 11.91 14.15 3.33
N ASP A 9 12.70 14.44 2.31
CA ASP A 9 12.52 15.60 1.43
C ASP A 9 11.17 15.53 0.69
N PHE A 10 10.78 14.33 0.26
CA PHE A 10 9.48 14.10 -0.37
C PHE A 10 8.31 14.37 0.60
N TYR A 11 8.37 13.89 1.85
CA TYR A 11 7.33 14.15 2.85
C TYR A 11 7.26 15.61 3.31
N GLU A 12 8.37 16.34 3.25
CA GLU A 12 8.42 17.76 3.56
C GLU A 12 7.70 18.59 2.48
N LYS A 13 7.96 18.28 1.21
CA LYS A 13 7.31 18.91 0.06
C LYS A 13 5.83 18.54 -0.06
N ASN A 14 5.46 17.35 0.39
CA ASN A 14 4.11 16.80 0.27
C ASN A 14 3.49 16.56 1.65
N LYS A 15 3.15 17.64 2.37
CA LYS A 15 2.65 17.56 3.76
C LYS A 15 1.40 16.68 3.92
N ASN A 16 0.55 16.62 2.89
CA ASN A 16 -0.69 15.84 2.88
C ASN A 16 -0.53 14.42 2.30
N PHE A 17 0.70 13.99 1.97
CA PHE A 17 0.93 12.67 1.38
C PHE A 17 0.49 11.52 2.30
N ILE A 18 0.62 11.66 3.62
CA ILE A 18 0.21 10.63 4.59
C ILE A 18 -0.83 11.21 5.52
N LEU A 19 -1.97 10.55 5.60
CA LEU A 19 -3.09 10.92 6.46
C LEU A 19 -3.57 9.70 7.26
N PRO A 20 -4.12 9.91 8.47
CA PRO A 20 -4.10 11.15 9.25
C PRO A 20 -2.69 11.53 9.74
N GLU A 21 -2.54 12.72 10.31
CA GLU A 21 -1.23 13.25 10.75
C GLU A 21 -0.49 12.32 11.73
N SER A 22 -1.22 11.58 12.58
CA SER A 22 -0.61 10.57 13.46
C SER A 22 0.16 9.50 12.68
N ARG A 23 -0.39 9.01 11.56
CA ARG A 23 0.28 8.05 10.67
C ARG A 23 1.49 8.66 9.98
N ARG A 24 1.41 9.94 9.59
CA ARG A 24 2.54 10.68 9.03
C ARG A 24 3.71 10.73 10.01
N ASN A 25 3.43 11.07 11.27
CA ASN A 25 4.44 11.18 12.31
C ASN A 25 5.10 9.81 12.61
N GLU A 26 4.32 8.74 12.65
CA GLU A 26 4.83 7.36 12.79
C GLU A 26 5.79 6.99 11.64
N VAL A 27 5.40 7.26 10.39
CA VAL A 27 6.23 6.97 9.21
C VAL A 27 7.52 7.79 9.20
N ILE A 28 7.43 9.11 9.45
CA ILE A 28 8.60 9.99 9.50
C ILE A 28 9.55 9.55 10.62
N SER A 29 9.03 9.22 11.80
CA SER A 29 9.85 8.74 12.92
C SER A 29 10.56 7.43 12.57
N PHE A 30 9.88 6.51 11.88
CA PHE A 30 10.48 5.26 11.43
C PHE A 30 11.60 5.51 10.42
N VAL A 31 11.38 6.36 9.41
CA VAL A 31 12.42 6.69 8.41
C VAL A 31 13.62 7.37 9.08
N LYS A 32 13.40 8.28 10.03
CA LYS A 32 14.47 8.94 10.80
C LYS A 32 15.27 7.98 11.68
N SER A 33 14.68 6.85 12.09
CA SER A 33 15.37 5.82 12.88
C SER A 33 16.37 4.99 12.05
N GLY A 34 16.40 5.17 10.74
CA GLY A 34 17.25 4.46 9.81
C GLY A 34 16.49 3.38 9.04
N LEU A 35 16.75 3.31 7.73
CA LEU A 35 16.23 2.25 6.86
C LEU A 35 17.28 1.16 6.68
N LYS A 36 16.80 -0.05 6.35
CA LYS A 36 17.62 -1.18 5.91
C LYS A 36 17.24 -1.55 4.49
N ASP A 37 18.20 -2.12 3.74
CA ASP A 37 17.94 -2.57 2.38
C ASP A 37 16.84 -3.64 2.41
N LEU A 38 15.93 -3.52 1.46
CA LEU A 38 14.83 -4.45 1.30
C LEU A 38 15.19 -5.47 0.23
N SER A 39 15.21 -6.75 0.60
CA SER A 39 15.34 -7.83 -0.38
C SER A 39 14.07 -7.92 -1.24
N VAL A 40 14.21 -7.63 -2.54
CA VAL A 40 13.11 -7.61 -3.52
C VAL A 40 12.94 -8.90 -4.34
N SER A 41 13.61 -9.99 -3.95
CA SER A 41 13.41 -11.32 -4.56
C SER A 41 13.65 -12.48 -3.59
N ARG A 42 13.20 -13.69 -3.93
CA ARG A 42 13.35 -14.93 -3.14
C ARG A 42 13.68 -16.12 -4.05
N LYS A 43 14.41 -17.12 -3.54
CA LYS A 43 14.69 -18.40 -4.23
C LYS A 43 13.94 -19.61 -3.68
N THR A 44 13.33 -19.48 -2.50
CA THR A 44 12.87 -20.63 -1.70
C THR A 44 11.53 -21.22 -2.15
N PHE A 45 10.86 -20.62 -3.13
CA PHE A 45 9.60 -21.09 -3.69
C PHE A 45 9.47 -20.62 -5.15
N SER A 46 8.57 -21.26 -5.89
CA SER A 46 8.38 -21.01 -7.34
C SER A 46 7.13 -20.20 -7.68
N TRP A 47 6.18 -20.03 -6.75
CA TRP A 47 4.93 -19.31 -6.99
C TRP A 47 5.13 -17.78 -6.90
N GLY A 48 5.05 -17.11 -8.05
CA GLY A 48 5.09 -15.65 -8.19
C GLY A 48 5.73 -15.21 -9.51
N VAL A 49 5.83 -13.90 -9.73
CA VAL A 49 6.46 -13.35 -10.94
C VAL A 49 7.96 -13.64 -10.94
N LYS A 50 8.48 -14.15 -12.06
CA LYS A 50 9.91 -14.41 -12.23
C LYS A 50 10.67 -13.11 -12.39
N VAL A 51 11.87 -13.02 -11.80
CA VAL A 51 12.76 -11.87 -12.05
C VAL A 51 13.23 -11.96 -13.50
N PRO A 52 13.05 -10.91 -14.34
CA PRO A 52 13.32 -10.99 -15.77
C PRO A 52 14.75 -11.40 -16.14
N SER A 53 15.73 -11.10 -15.29
CA SER A 53 17.14 -11.42 -15.51
C SER A 53 17.60 -12.73 -14.85
N ASP A 54 16.77 -13.36 -13.99
CA ASP A 54 17.11 -14.62 -13.31
C ASP A 54 15.83 -15.37 -12.90
N GLU A 55 15.45 -16.38 -13.68
CA GLU A 55 14.23 -17.18 -13.46
C GLU A 55 14.28 -18.05 -12.18
N ASN A 56 15.45 -18.22 -11.56
CA ASN A 56 15.58 -18.90 -10.27
C ASN A 56 15.09 -18.01 -9.11
N HIS A 57 14.92 -16.72 -9.36
CA HIS A 57 14.36 -15.78 -8.40
C HIS A 57 12.89 -15.47 -8.73
N VAL A 58 12.10 -15.36 -7.66
CA VAL A 58 10.74 -14.85 -7.68
C VAL A 58 10.74 -13.46 -7.06
N VAL A 59 10.03 -12.52 -7.69
CA VAL A 59 9.85 -11.14 -7.22
C VAL A 59 9.19 -11.15 -5.83
N TYR A 60 9.65 -10.28 -4.94
CA TYR A 60 9.07 -10.14 -3.62
C TYR A 60 7.60 -9.73 -3.72
N VAL A 61 6.73 -10.48 -3.03
CA VAL A 61 5.26 -10.35 -3.13
C VAL A 61 4.75 -8.93 -2.92
N TRP A 62 5.40 -8.10 -2.10
CA TRP A 62 4.96 -6.72 -1.92
C TRP A 62 5.33 -5.81 -3.08
N LEU A 63 6.43 -6.06 -3.78
CA LEU A 63 6.77 -5.31 -5.00
C LEU A 63 5.78 -5.66 -6.11
N ASP A 64 5.52 -6.95 -6.30
CA ASP A 64 4.51 -7.45 -7.24
C ASP A 64 3.11 -6.89 -6.90
N ALA A 65 2.68 -7.06 -5.64
CA ALA A 65 1.37 -6.58 -5.18
C ALA A 65 1.23 -5.06 -5.33
N LEU A 66 2.21 -4.24 -4.96
CA LEU A 66 2.10 -2.77 -5.12
C LEU A 66 2.00 -2.36 -6.60
N THR A 67 2.59 -3.14 -7.51
CA THR A 67 2.54 -2.89 -8.95
C THR A 67 1.12 -3.02 -9.52
N ASN A 68 0.16 -3.62 -8.78
CA ASN A 68 -1.25 -3.67 -9.17
C ASN A 68 -1.85 -2.29 -9.51
N TYR A 69 -1.41 -1.23 -8.82
CA TYR A 69 -1.90 0.13 -9.05
C TYR A 69 -1.50 0.67 -10.43
N LEU A 70 -0.37 0.21 -10.97
CA LEU A 70 0.10 0.54 -12.30
C LEU A 70 -0.51 -0.41 -13.36
N SER A 71 -0.49 -1.72 -13.10
CA SER A 71 -0.92 -2.72 -14.09
C SER A 71 -2.43 -2.67 -14.37
N SER A 72 -3.25 -2.28 -13.39
CA SER A 72 -4.68 -2.00 -13.61
C SER A 72 -4.93 -0.86 -14.60
N LEU A 73 -3.98 0.06 -14.73
CA LEU A 73 -3.98 1.17 -15.69
C LEU A 73 -3.24 0.86 -17.00
N LYS A 74 -2.93 -0.41 -17.25
CA LYS A 74 -2.23 -0.90 -18.46
C LYS A 74 -0.77 -0.44 -18.61
N TYR A 75 -0.16 0.11 -17.56
CA TYR A 75 1.28 0.28 -17.50
C TYR A 75 1.98 -1.08 -17.75
N PRO A 76 3.08 -1.16 -18.55
CA PRO A 76 3.99 -0.07 -18.95
C PRO A 76 3.62 0.69 -20.23
N ASP A 77 2.43 0.50 -20.81
CA ASP A 77 1.98 1.33 -21.93
C ASP A 77 1.61 2.74 -21.45
N GLU A 78 2.59 3.63 -21.36
CA GLU A 78 2.40 5.03 -20.96
C GLU A 78 1.51 5.82 -21.95
N ASN A 79 1.30 5.29 -23.16
CA ASN A 79 0.40 5.90 -24.13
C ASN A 79 -1.07 5.57 -23.90
N ASN A 80 -1.35 4.56 -23.06
CA ASN A 80 -2.69 4.13 -22.74
C ASN A 80 -3.51 5.25 -22.08
N GLU A 81 -4.76 5.41 -22.50
CA GLU A 81 -5.65 6.44 -21.96
C GLU A 81 -5.89 6.26 -20.46
N LEU A 82 -5.94 5.03 -19.94
CA LEU A 82 -6.13 4.79 -18.51
C LEU A 82 -4.96 5.30 -17.69
N TYR A 83 -3.72 5.05 -18.12
CA TYR A 83 -2.54 5.54 -17.42
C TYR A 83 -2.50 7.08 -17.44
N LYS A 84 -2.68 7.70 -18.62
CA LYS A 84 -2.66 9.15 -18.78
C LYS A 84 -3.72 9.87 -17.96
N ASN A 85 -4.91 9.27 -17.82
CA ASN A 85 -6.04 9.92 -17.16
C ASN A 85 -6.07 9.69 -15.63
N PHE A 86 -5.49 8.58 -15.14
CA PHE A 86 -5.65 8.17 -13.74
C PHE A 86 -4.36 8.05 -12.94
N TRP A 87 -3.18 8.09 -13.58
CA TRP A 87 -1.90 8.12 -12.87
C TRP A 87 -1.34 9.56 -12.78
N PRO A 88 -0.79 9.98 -11.62
CA PRO A 88 -0.71 9.26 -10.34
C PRO A 88 -2.04 9.24 -9.59
N ALA A 89 -2.25 8.19 -8.80
CA ALA A 89 -3.47 8.05 -8.00
C ALA A 89 -3.64 9.22 -7.01
N ASP A 90 -4.84 9.80 -6.95
CA ASP A 90 -5.16 10.87 -6.00
C ASP A 90 -5.19 10.41 -4.54
N LEU A 91 -5.52 9.13 -4.31
CA LEU A 91 -5.65 8.54 -2.99
C LEU A 91 -5.47 7.01 -3.00
N HIS A 92 -4.66 6.51 -2.07
CA HIS A 92 -4.68 5.11 -1.65
C HIS A 92 -5.30 4.99 -0.26
N ILE A 93 -6.40 4.24 -0.14
CA ILE A 93 -7.05 3.92 1.14
C ILE A 93 -6.57 2.55 1.58
N ILE A 94 -5.94 2.48 2.76
CA ILE A 94 -5.32 1.25 3.28
C ILE A 94 -5.54 1.12 4.79
N GLY A 95 -5.48 -0.12 5.28
CA GLY A 95 -5.41 -0.39 6.71
C GLY A 95 -4.04 -0.01 7.29
N LYS A 96 -4.01 0.49 8.54
CA LYS A 96 -2.75 0.92 9.20
C LYS A 96 -1.65 -0.15 9.25
N ASP A 97 -1.98 -1.43 9.15
CA ASP A 97 -1.03 -2.55 9.19
C ASP A 97 -0.14 -2.65 7.94
N ILE A 98 -0.58 -2.10 6.81
CA ILE A 98 0.18 -2.11 5.56
C ILE A 98 0.74 -0.74 5.18
N LEU A 99 0.67 0.23 6.10
CA LEU A 99 1.08 1.62 5.87
C LEU A 99 2.53 1.75 5.44
N ARG A 100 3.47 1.00 6.03
CA ARG A 100 4.89 1.10 5.68
C ARG A 100 5.15 0.70 4.21
N PHE A 101 4.42 -0.28 3.69
CA PHE A 101 4.55 -0.67 2.28
C PHE A 101 4.12 0.47 1.34
N HIS A 102 3.04 1.18 1.68
CA HIS A 102 2.45 2.23 0.83
C HIS A 102 3.09 3.60 1.02
N ALA A 103 3.62 3.88 2.22
CA ALA A 103 4.15 5.20 2.56
C ALA A 103 5.68 5.26 2.52
N ILE A 104 6.40 4.13 2.48
CA ILE A 104 7.87 4.09 2.43
C ILE A 104 8.35 3.35 1.18
N TYR A 105 8.05 2.06 1.06
CA TYR A 105 8.60 1.25 -0.02
C TYR A 105 8.03 1.65 -1.37
N TRP A 106 6.72 1.86 -1.45
CA TRP A 106 6.06 2.25 -2.68
C TRP A 106 6.58 3.57 -3.27
N PRO A 107 6.61 4.70 -2.55
CA PRO A 107 7.18 5.93 -3.07
C PRO A 107 8.68 5.77 -3.37
N ALA A 108 9.44 4.99 -2.60
CA ALA A 108 10.85 4.73 -2.93
C ALA A 108 11.00 4.00 -4.28
N PHE A 109 10.20 2.96 -4.54
CA PHE A 109 10.21 2.23 -5.83
C PHE A 109 9.82 3.14 -6.99
N LEU A 110 8.77 3.94 -6.83
CA LEU A 110 8.30 4.86 -7.86
C LEU A 110 9.33 5.95 -8.17
N LEU A 111 9.88 6.59 -7.13
CA LEU A 111 10.93 7.58 -7.30
C LEU A 111 12.19 6.99 -7.96
N ALA A 112 12.56 5.74 -7.61
CA ALA A 112 13.67 5.03 -8.25
C ALA A 112 13.42 4.79 -9.75
N ALA A 113 12.18 4.43 -10.08
CA ALA A 113 11.73 4.21 -11.45
C ALA A 113 11.40 5.51 -12.21
N LYS A 114 11.55 6.69 -11.57
CA LYS A 114 11.14 8.01 -12.10
C LYS A 114 9.65 8.10 -12.46
N ILE A 115 8.82 7.37 -11.73
CA ILE A 115 7.37 7.41 -11.82
C ILE A 115 6.84 8.30 -10.69
N GLU A 116 5.82 9.12 -10.98
CA GLU A 116 5.22 9.99 -9.96
C GLU A 116 4.56 9.17 -8.84
N PRO A 117 4.87 9.46 -7.56
CA PRO A 117 4.17 8.87 -6.42
C PRO A 117 2.68 9.26 -6.35
N PRO A 118 1.82 8.47 -5.68
CA PRO A 118 0.44 8.86 -5.44
C PRO A 118 0.38 10.16 -4.64
N LYS A 119 -0.70 10.95 -4.83
CA LYS A 119 -0.83 12.25 -4.16
C LYS A 119 -1.05 12.09 -2.65
N ARG A 120 -1.77 11.04 -2.22
CA ARG A 120 -2.13 10.77 -0.82
C ARG A 120 -2.24 9.28 -0.50
N VAL A 121 -1.91 8.93 0.73
CA VAL A 121 -2.12 7.63 1.38
C VAL A 121 -2.88 7.87 2.67
N TYR A 122 -4.06 7.26 2.81
CA TYR A 122 -4.88 7.34 4.01
C TYR A 122 -4.90 5.99 4.74
N GLY A 123 -4.28 5.95 5.91
CA GLY A 123 -4.18 4.76 6.76
C GLY A 123 -5.28 4.72 7.83
N HIS A 124 -6.39 4.01 7.55
CA HIS A 124 -7.51 3.89 8.49
C HIS A 124 -7.26 2.86 9.61
N GLY A 125 -8.09 2.92 10.65
CA GLY A 125 -8.03 2.02 11.81
C GLY A 125 -8.53 0.60 11.53
N TRP A 126 -8.61 -0.22 12.58
CA TRP A 126 -9.24 -1.53 12.49
C TRP A 126 -10.72 -1.44 12.86
N ILE A 127 -11.53 -2.27 12.21
CA ILE A 127 -12.86 -2.60 12.72
C ILE A 127 -12.65 -3.67 13.80
N LEU A 128 -13.16 -3.41 14.99
CA LEU A 128 -13.08 -4.32 16.14
C LEU A 128 -14.43 -5.05 16.30
N SER A 129 -14.38 -6.31 16.72
CA SER A 129 -15.53 -7.06 17.22
C SER A 129 -15.35 -7.20 18.73
N GLY A 130 -16.14 -6.44 19.50
CA GLY A 130 -15.82 -6.17 20.90
C GLY A 130 -14.49 -5.42 21.02
N ASP A 131 -13.58 -5.90 21.87
CA ASP A 131 -12.25 -5.32 22.07
C ASP A 131 -11.16 -5.91 21.16
N GLU A 132 -11.50 -6.87 20.28
CA GLU A 132 -10.52 -7.57 19.47
C GLU A 132 -10.60 -7.25 17.96
N LYS A 133 -9.44 -7.23 17.29
CA LYS A 133 -9.37 -7.19 15.82
C LYS A 133 -10.06 -8.43 15.25
N MET A 134 -10.93 -8.24 14.25
CA MET A 134 -11.50 -9.36 13.50
C MET A 134 -10.40 -10.12 12.74
N SER A 135 -10.35 -11.45 12.88
CA SER A 135 -9.45 -12.30 12.09
C SER A 135 -10.02 -13.70 11.85
N LYS A 136 -9.73 -14.27 10.68
CA LYS A 136 -10.19 -15.63 10.29
C LYS A 136 -9.76 -16.68 11.32
N SER A 137 -8.56 -16.53 11.85
CA SER A 137 -8.00 -17.43 12.86
C SER A 137 -8.71 -17.42 14.21
N LYS A 138 -9.43 -16.34 14.56
CA LYS A 138 -10.13 -16.20 15.85
C LYS A 138 -11.61 -16.56 15.78
N GLY A 139 -12.15 -16.81 14.58
CA GLY A 139 -13.57 -17.11 14.39
C GLY A 139 -14.52 -15.94 14.73
N ASN A 140 -14.00 -14.73 14.96
CA ASN A 140 -14.76 -13.54 15.33
C ASN A 140 -15.10 -12.64 14.12
N ILE A 141 -15.07 -13.20 12.90
CA ILE A 141 -15.41 -12.47 11.69
C ILE A 141 -16.92 -12.30 11.62
N LEU A 142 -17.35 -11.07 11.40
CA LEU A 142 -18.69 -10.76 10.96
C LEU A 142 -18.72 -10.78 9.43
N ASP A 143 -19.59 -11.61 8.84
CA ASP A 143 -19.81 -11.59 7.41
C ASP A 143 -20.68 -10.37 7.05
N PRO A 144 -20.18 -9.42 6.24
CA PRO A 144 -20.97 -8.27 5.83
C PRO A 144 -22.24 -8.67 5.07
N LEU A 145 -22.24 -9.80 4.34
CA LEU A 145 -23.43 -10.26 3.63
C LEU A 145 -24.52 -10.77 4.59
N GLU A 146 -24.14 -11.44 5.67
CA GLU A 146 -25.08 -11.83 6.72
C GLU A 146 -25.68 -10.61 7.41
N ILE A 147 -24.86 -9.59 7.72
CA ILE A 147 -25.34 -8.33 8.30
C ILE A 147 -26.29 -7.61 7.35
N ILE A 148 -25.97 -7.55 6.05
CA ILE A 148 -26.85 -6.95 5.03
C ILE A 148 -28.19 -7.67 4.97
N ASN A 149 -28.19 -9.01 5.04
CA ASN A 149 -29.43 -9.79 5.02
C ASN A 149 -30.33 -9.49 6.23
N VAL A 150 -29.75 -9.14 7.38
CA VAL A 150 -30.50 -8.83 8.62
C VAL A 150 -30.93 -7.37 8.69
N TYR A 151 -30.04 -6.43 8.37
CA TYR A 151 -30.24 -5.00 8.63
C TYR A 151 -30.34 -4.13 7.37
N GLY A 152 -30.03 -4.67 6.20
CA GLY A 152 -30.02 -3.95 4.92
C GLY A 152 -28.66 -3.32 4.56
N LEU A 153 -28.50 -2.98 3.28
CA LEU A 153 -27.27 -2.44 2.72
C LEU A 153 -26.94 -1.03 3.22
N ASP A 154 -27.90 -0.11 3.14
CA ASP A 154 -27.68 1.29 3.50
C ASP A 154 -27.36 1.49 4.99
N PRO A 155 -28.05 0.80 5.92
CA PRO A 155 -27.69 0.87 7.34
C PRO A 155 -26.25 0.40 7.63
N LEU A 156 -25.79 -0.68 6.97
CA LEU A 156 -24.41 -1.13 7.14
C LEU A 156 -23.41 -0.10 6.60
N ARG A 157 -23.67 0.49 5.43
CA ARG A 157 -22.80 1.54 4.85
C ARG A 157 -22.76 2.81 5.70
N TYR A 158 -23.84 3.16 6.38
CA TYR A 158 -23.88 4.30 7.28
C TYR A 158 -23.13 4.05 8.59
N TYR A 159 -23.14 2.80 9.07
CA TYR A 159 -22.42 2.41 10.29
C TYR A 159 -20.89 2.37 10.10
N LEU A 160 -20.42 1.97 8.91
CA LEU A 160 -18.99 1.87 8.55
C LEU A 160 -18.38 3.25 8.20
#